data_AF-A0A969G827-F1
#
_entry.id   AF-A0A969G827-F1
#
_cell.length_a   1.000
_cell.length_b   1.000
_cell.length_c   1.000
_cell.angle_alpha   90.00
_cell.angle_beta   90.00
_cell.angle_gamma   90.00
#
_symmetry.space_group_name_H-M   'P 1'
#
loop_
_entity.id
_entity.type
_entity.pdbx_description
1 polymer ?
#
loop_
_entity_poly.entity_id
_entity_poly.type
_entity_poly.pdbx_seq_one_letter_code
_entity_poly.pdbx_strand_id
1 'polypeptide(L)'
;MSIPTLEFVKQAEILFQKIVDAKGASFEFPEFTTFFDKIKIHKTKAKSQDKSDITIVIHDVNSGLEPELGFSIKSFVGKNSTLFNAGAGTNFIYKIEGHTDNLDFSDLNIQTIKDTGKITNRINQLLSQGLKINFHKIQSDNLHNNLLLIDAHLPNILAEMLLGKYQFKQSKIVDLVNILNTNNPLNYPITIHPYYEYKIKRFLTDVALGMTPESIWTGHYDATGGIIVVKNDGEVLCYHIFNRNEFQEYLLNHTKLEQAATSEDKDNPGFAKAKVNPIVMVGFMKKMVNYLSS
;
A
#
# COMPACT_ATOMS: atom_id res chain seq x y z
N MET A 1 -3.42 26.00 -30.55
CA MET A 1 -4.77 25.48 -30.82
C MET A 1 -5.46 25.37 -29.47
N SER A 2 -6.61 26.04 -29.31
CA SER A 2 -7.41 26.03 -28.09
C SER A 2 -8.71 25.29 -28.40
N ILE A 3 -9.16 24.43 -27.48
CA ILE A 3 -10.47 23.80 -27.58
C ILE A 3 -11.45 24.52 -26.64
N PRO A 4 -12.73 24.65 -26.99
CA PRO A 4 -13.74 25.16 -26.06
C PRO A 4 -13.84 24.28 -24.82
N THR A 5 -13.92 24.87 -23.63
CA THR A 5 -14.07 24.15 -22.36
C THR A 5 -15.27 23.19 -22.40
N LEU A 6 -16.38 23.60 -22.99
CA LEU A 6 -17.57 22.76 -23.14
C LEU A 6 -17.32 21.52 -24.01
N GLU A 7 -16.52 21.65 -25.09
CA GLU A 7 -16.13 20.50 -25.92
C GLU A 7 -15.24 19.54 -25.13
N PHE A 8 -14.27 20.07 -24.37
CA PHE A 8 -13.39 19.25 -23.53
C PHE A 8 -14.17 18.45 -22.49
N VAL A 9 -15.03 19.13 -21.72
CA VAL A 9 -15.82 18.52 -20.65
C VAL A 9 -16.71 17.42 -21.23
N LYS A 10 -17.42 17.70 -22.33
CA LYS A 10 -18.27 16.70 -22.98
C LYS A 10 -17.48 15.47 -23.42
N GLN A 11 -16.30 15.64 -24.03
CA GLN A 11 -15.47 14.51 -24.45
C GLN A 11 -14.91 13.74 -23.25
N ALA A 12 -14.51 14.43 -22.18
CA ALA A 12 -14.02 13.82 -20.95
C ALA A 12 -15.11 12.98 -20.25
N GLU A 13 -16.35 13.47 -20.19
CA GLU A 13 -17.51 12.73 -19.62
C GLU A 13 -17.82 11.46 -20.42
N ILE A 14 -17.84 11.55 -21.76
CA ILE A 14 -18.08 10.38 -22.62
C ILE A 14 -16.96 9.36 -22.45
N LEU A 15 -15.70 9.81 -22.40
CA LEU A 15 -14.55 8.94 -22.19
C LEU A 15 -14.60 8.26 -20.82
N PHE A 16 -14.93 9.01 -19.77
CA PHE A 16 -15.08 8.50 -18.42
C PHE A 16 -16.11 7.38 -18.35
N GLN A 17 -17.31 7.61 -18.90
CA GLN A 17 -18.36 6.59 -18.92
C GLN A 17 -17.91 5.32 -19.66
N LYS A 18 -17.21 5.47 -20.79
CA LYS A 18 -16.64 4.34 -21.53
C LYS A 18 -15.59 3.57 -20.72
N ILE A 19 -14.75 4.25 -19.94
CA ILE A 19 -13.78 3.61 -19.04
C ILE A 19 -14.50 2.83 -17.94
N VAL A 20 -15.58 3.38 -17.37
CA VAL A 20 -16.41 2.71 -16.35
C VAL A 20 -17.05 1.44 -16.90
N ASP A 21 -17.57 1.49 -18.13
CA ASP A 21 -18.26 0.37 -18.77
C ASP A 21 -17.31 -0.68 -19.37
N ALA A 22 -16.04 -0.35 -19.54
CA ALA A 22 -15.05 -1.25 -20.12
C ALA A 22 -14.78 -2.47 -19.23
N LYS A 23 -14.55 -3.62 -19.88
CA LYS A 23 -14.21 -4.88 -19.22
C LYS A 23 -12.83 -5.35 -19.64
N GLY A 24 -12.11 -5.95 -18.71
CA GLY A 24 -10.76 -6.49 -18.95
C GLY A 24 -9.66 -5.58 -18.41
N ALA A 25 -8.41 -6.04 -18.52
CA ALA A 25 -7.24 -5.31 -18.05
C ALA A 25 -6.71 -4.26 -19.05
N SER A 26 -7.17 -4.32 -20.30
CA SER A 26 -6.80 -3.40 -21.37
C SER A 26 -7.97 -3.26 -22.33
N PHE A 27 -8.19 -2.05 -22.84
CA PHE A 27 -9.28 -1.68 -23.73
C PHE A 27 -8.83 -0.54 -24.64
N GLU A 28 -9.51 -0.36 -25.77
CA GLU A 28 -9.19 0.65 -26.79
C GLU A 28 -10.44 1.46 -27.14
N PHE A 29 -10.27 2.77 -27.33
CA PHE A 29 -11.33 3.68 -27.79
C PHE A 29 -10.84 4.50 -29.00
N PRO A 30 -10.75 3.89 -30.21
CA PRO A 30 -10.21 4.54 -31.40
C PRO A 30 -10.88 5.87 -31.76
N GLU A 31 -12.16 6.04 -31.40
CA GLU A 31 -12.95 7.24 -31.61
C GLU A 31 -12.40 8.49 -30.88
N PHE A 32 -11.55 8.31 -29.86
CA PHE A 32 -10.91 9.42 -29.13
C PHE A 32 -9.56 9.86 -29.71
N THR A 33 -9.03 9.17 -30.71
CA THR A 33 -7.70 9.49 -31.28
C THR A 33 -7.62 10.94 -31.74
N THR A 34 -8.61 11.39 -32.52
CA THR A 34 -8.70 12.78 -32.99
C THR A 34 -8.80 13.78 -31.85
N PHE A 35 -9.52 13.44 -30.77
CA PHE A 35 -9.64 14.30 -29.59
C PHE A 35 -8.32 14.39 -28.83
N PHE A 36 -7.64 13.25 -28.59
CA PHE A 36 -6.33 13.21 -27.95
C PHE A 36 -5.28 14.00 -28.73
N ASP A 37 -5.25 13.90 -30.05
CA ASP A 37 -4.35 14.70 -30.88
C ASP A 37 -4.63 16.21 -30.76
N LYS A 38 -5.91 16.62 -30.73
CA LYS A 38 -6.29 18.03 -30.50
C LYS A 38 -5.76 18.57 -29.16
N ILE A 39 -5.77 17.75 -28.11
CA ILE A 39 -5.28 18.13 -26.77
C ILE A 39 -3.82 17.72 -26.51
N LYS A 40 -3.11 17.29 -27.57
CA LYS A 40 -1.68 16.93 -27.53
C LYS A 40 -1.34 15.77 -26.59
N ILE A 41 -2.28 14.85 -26.38
CA ILE A 41 -2.02 13.57 -25.69
C ILE A 41 -1.55 12.55 -26.73
N HIS A 42 -0.24 12.32 -26.79
CA HIS A 42 0.36 11.32 -27.68
C HIS A 42 0.77 10.03 -26.97
N LYS A 43 0.75 10.03 -25.64
CA LYS A 43 1.05 8.88 -24.79
C LYS A 43 0.07 8.87 -23.62
N THR A 44 -0.51 7.71 -23.34
CA THR A 44 -1.44 7.50 -22.22
C THR A 44 -0.73 7.05 -20.94
N LYS A 45 0.58 6.82 -20.99
CA LYS A 45 1.40 6.38 -19.86
C LYS A 45 2.71 7.17 -19.79
N ALA A 46 3.06 7.62 -18.58
CA ALA A 46 4.35 8.22 -18.28
C ALA A 46 5.50 7.20 -18.44
N LYS A 47 6.73 7.69 -18.58
CA LYS A 47 7.92 6.83 -18.52
C LYS A 47 8.00 6.24 -17.11
N SER A 48 8.39 4.97 -16.96
CA SER A 48 8.47 4.29 -15.66
C SER A 48 9.49 4.90 -14.67
N GLN A 49 10.32 5.82 -15.14
CA GLN A 49 11.34 6.51 -14.34
C GLN A 49 10.80 7.77 -13.64
N ASP A 50 9.71 8.37 -14.13
CA ASP A 50 9.02 9.47 -13.46
C ASP A 50 7.86 8.92 -12.64
N LYS A 51 7.84 9.20 -11.33
CA LYS A 51 6.73 8.75 -10.45
C LYS A 51 5.61 9.77 -10.29
N SER A 52 5.79 11.00 -10.78
CA SER A 52 4.68 11.95 -10.95
C SER A 52 3.81 11.50 -12.13
N ASP A 53 2.52 11.31 -11.88
CA ASP A 53 1.57 10.93 -12.93
C ASP A 53 1.17 12.14 -13.80
N ILE A 54 1.19 13.34 -13.21
CA ILE A 54 0.95 14.62 -13.88
C ILE A 54 1.79 15.73 -13.24
N THR A 55 2.15 16.74 -14.02
CA THR A 55 2.78 17.97 -13.52
C THR A 55 1.86 19.15 -13.76
N ILE A 56 1.67 19.99 -12.74
CA ILE A 56 0.75 21.13 -12.75
C ILE A 56 1.51 22.38 -12.33
N VAL A 57 1.39 23.46 -13.11
CA VAL A 57 1.85 24.79 -12.70
C VAL A 57 0.74 25.43 -11.87
N ILE A 58 1.02 25.74 -10.60
CA ILE A 58 0.08 26.41 -9.71
C ILE A 58 0.31 27.90 -9.80
N HIS A 59 -0.70 28.67 -10.21
CA HIS A 59 -0.63 30.13 -10.19
C HIS A 59 -1.13 30.65 -8.83
N ASP A 60 -0.22 30.89 -7.89
CA ASP A 60 -0.57 31.45 -6.58
C ASP A 60 -0.63 32.98 -6.67
N VAL A 61 -1.85 33.51 -6.74
CA VAL A 61 -2.10 34.95 -6.82
C VAL A 61 -1.69 35.72 -5.56
N ASN A 62 -1.56 35.04 -4.41
CA ASN A 62 -1.21 35.70 -3.14
C ASN A 62 0.30 35.87 -3.01
N SER A 63 1.08 34.85 -3.39
CA SER A 63 2.55 34.89 -3.32
C SER A 63 3.22 35.33 -4.63
N GLY A 64 2.49 35.31 -5.75
CA GLY A 64 3.03 35.54 -7.09
C GLY A 64 3.92 34.40 -7.61
N LEU A 65 3.98 33.28 -6.88
CA LEU A 65 4.76 32.12 -7.27
C LEU A 65 4.01 31.26 -8.28
N GLU A 66 4.74 30.71 -9.23
CA GLU A 66 4.24 29.77 -10.23
C GLU A 66 4.98 28.43 -10.15
N PRO A 67 4.94 27.71 -9.01
CA PRO A 67 5.66 26.46 -8.88
C PRO A 67 5.08 25.40 -9.81
N GLU A 68 5.96 24.70 -10.50
CA GLU A 68 5.66 23.49 -11.24
C GLU A 68 5.76 22.28 -10.29
N LEU A 69 4.62 21.65 -9.99
CA LEU A 69 4.52 20.59 -9.00
C LEU A 69 4.05 19.27 -9.61
N GLY A 70 4.70 18.18 -9.23
CA GLY A 70 4.32 16.82 -9.63
C GLY A 70 3.25 16.24 -8.71
N PHE A 71 2.18 15.67 -9.27
CA PHE A 71 1.12 15.00 -8.54
C PHE A 71 1.07 13.53 -8.89
N SER A 72 0.77 12.68 -7.90
CA SER A 72 0.37 11.29 -8.17
C SER A 72 -1.14 11.17 -8.29
N ILE A 73 -1.62 10.40 -9.27
CA ILE A 73 -3.03 10.13 -9.50
C ILE A 73 -3.37 8.73 -8.94
N LYS A 74 -4.38 8.68 -8.09
CA LYS A 74 -4.94 7.45 -7.53
C LYS A 74 -6.41 7.36 -7.94
N SER A 75 -6.67 6.52 -8.92
CA SER A 75 -8.02 6.28 -9.43
C SER A 75 -8.69 5.14 -8.68
N PHE A 76 -9.96 5.35 -8.31
CA PHE A 76 -10.86 4.33 -7.77
C PHE A 76 -11.79 3.75 -8.84
N VAL A 77 -11.77 4.33 -10.05
CA VAL A 77 -12.49 3.80 -11.21
C VAL A 77 -11.99 2.39 -11.51
N GLY A 78 -12.85 1.39 -11.25
CA GLY A 78 -12.51 -0.03 -11.37
C GLY A 78 -12.00 -0.64 -10.06
N LYS A 79 -10.75 -1.11 -10.03
CA LYS A 79 -10.15 -1.74 -8.82
C LYS A 79 -9.42 -0.72 -7.97
N ASN A 80 -9.48 -0.90 -6.65
CA ASN A 80 -8.77 -0.08 -5.69
C ASN A 80 -7.28 0.13 -6.04
N SER A 81 -6.82 1.38 -5.93
CA SER A 81 -5.45 1.76 -6.24
C SER A 81 -4.45 1.22 -5.20
N THR A 82 -3.28 0.83 -5.68
CA THR A 82 -2.22 0.31 -4.82
C THR A 82 -1.33 1.45 -4.36
N LEU A 83 -1.15 1.57 -3.04
CA LEU A 83 -0.25 2.56 -2.45
C LEU A 83 1.17 1.97 -2.32
N PHE A 84 1.27 0.74 -1.81
CA PHE A 84 2.54 0.02 -1.66
C PHE A 84 2.41 -1.36 -2.31
N ASN A 85 3.12 -1.55 -3.43
CA ASN A 85 3.17 -2.84 -4.11
C ASN A 85 4.08 -3.79 -3.34
N ALA A 86 3.70 -5.05 -3.19
CA ALA A 86 4.65 -6.06 -2.75
C ALA A 86 5.43 -6.69 -3.89
N GLY A 87 6.63 -7.11 -3.53
CA GLY A 87 7.52 -7.94 -4.32
C GLY A 87 8.09 -9.08 -3.48
N ALA A 88 9.03 -9.83 -4.04
CA ALA A 88 9.74 -10.85 -3.27
C ALA A 88 10.54 -10.26 -2.09
N GLY A 89 10.89 -8.97 -2.15
CA GLY A 89 11.61 -8.26 -1.10
C GLY A 89 10.78 -7.80 0.09
N THR A 90 9.44 -7.85 0.04
CA THR A 90 8.57 -7.24 1.08
C THR A 90 8.16 -8.20 2.19
N ASN A 91 8.84 -9.32 2.35
CA ASN A 91 8.49 -10.32 3.36
C ASN A 91 9.08 -9.99 4.72
N PHE A 92 8.29 -10.22 5.76
CA PHE A 92 8.71 -10.11 7.15
C PHE A 92 8.93 -11.51 7.70
N ILE A 93 10.10 -11.73 8.30
CA ILE A 93 10.51 -13.01 8.84
C ILE A 93 10.34 -12.94 10.36
N TYR A 94 9.72 -13.97 10.93
CA TYR A 94 9.45 -14.08 12.36
C TYR A 94 10.07 -15.37 12.88
N LYS A 95 10.44 -15.33 14.15
CA LYS A 95 10.94 -16.46 14.92
C LYS A 95 9.86 -16.93 15.87
N ILE A 96 9.69 -18.24 15.96
CA ILE A 96 8.78 -18.88 16.90
C ILE A 96 9.60 -19.23 18.14
N GLU A 97 9.13 -18.80 19.31
CA GLU A 97 9.81 -19.00 20.59
C GLU A 97 8.89 -19.66 21.62
N GLY A 98 9.44 -20.52 22.46
CA GLY A 98 8.71 -21.32 23.44
C GLY A 98 9.15 -22.78 23.43
N HIS A 99 8.40 -23.65 24.12
CA HIS A 99 8.66 -25.09 24.11
C HIS A 99 8.14 -25.72 22.82
N THR A 100 9.03 -25.87 21.84
CA THR A 100 8.70 -26.43 20.51
C THR A 100 8.97 -27.93 20.41
N ASP A 101 9.43 -28.60 21.49
CA ASP A 101 9.90 -30.00 21.45
C ASP A 101 8.83 -30.99 20.99
N ASN A 102 7.54 -30.66 21.18
CA ASN A 102 6.40 -31.46 20.76
C ASN A 102 5.67 -30.88 19.54
N LEU A 103 6.20 -29.83 18.91
CA LEU A 103 5.56 -29.18 17.77
C LEU A 103 6.08 -29.79 16.46
N ASP A 104 5.23 -30.54 15.76
CA ASP A 104 5.49 -30.91 14.37
C ASP A 104 5.01 -29.80 13.42
N PHE A 105 5.97 -29.04 12.87
CA PHE A 105 5.69 -28.00 11.89
C PHE A 105 5.09 -28.54 10.59
N SER A 106 5.41 -29.77 10.19
CA SER A 106 4.87 -30.39 8.98
C SER A 106 3.38 -30.64 9.15
N ASP A 107 2.98 -31.22 10.28
CA ASP A 107 1.58 -31.45 10.61
C ASP A 107 0.81 -30.13 10.75
N LEU A 108 1.39 -29.13 11.42
CA LEU A 108 0.81 -27.79 11.51
C LEU A 108 0.54 -27.18 10.11
N ASN A 109 1.50 -27.32 9.19
CA ASN A 109 1.35 -26.81 7.83
C ASN A 109 0.24 -27.56 7.06
N ILE A 110 0.18 -28.90 7.18
CA ILE A 110 -0.86 -29.74 6.55
C ILE A 110 -2.26 -29.42 7.07
N GLN A 111 -2.40 -29.19 8.38
CA GLN A 111 -3.69 -28.85 8.99
C GLN A 111 -4.18 -27.48 8.54
N THR A 112 -3.27 -26.49 8.49
CA THR A 112 -3.65 -25.10 8.24
C THR A 112 -3.86 -24.77 6.76
N ILE A 113 -3.25 -25.50 5.83
CA ILE A 113 -3.31 -25.18 4.39
C ILE A 113 -4.68 -25.43 3.75
N LYS A 114 -5.51 -26.29 4.35
CA LYS A 114 -6.80 -26.74 3.79
C LYS A 114 -7.90 -25.69 3.94
N ASP A 115 -7.75 -24.76 4.88
CA ASP A 115 -8.77 -23.78 5.22
C ASP A 115 -8.58 -22.43 4.51
N THR A 116 -9.68 -21.70 4.35
CA THR A 116 -9.61 -20.27 4.02
C THR A 116 -8.94 -19.52 5.18
N GLY A 117 -7.97 -18.66 4.88
CA GLY A 117 -7.24 -17.92 5.93
C GLY A 117 -6.13 -18.70 6.62
N LYS A 118 -5.52 -19.69 5.96
CA LYS A 118 -4.41 -20.52 6.47
C LYS A 118 -3.34 -19.83 7.33
N ILE A 119 -2.93 -18.61 6.99
CA ILE A 119 -1.92 -17.85 7.76
C ILE A 119 -2.47 -17.49 9.14
N THR A 120 -3.69 -16.97 9.20
CA THR A 120 -4.39 -16.69 10.46
C THR A 120 -4.55 -17.97 11.28
N ASN A 121 -4.96 -19.07 10.66
CA ASN A 121 -5.14 -20.34 11.37
C ASN A 121 -3.82 -20.84 11.97
N ARG A 122 -2.72 -20.76 11.21
CA ARG A 122 -1.38 -21.14 11.67
C ARG A 122 -0.90 -20.29 12.84
N ILE A 123 -1.07 -18.95 12.73
CA ILE A 123 -0.73 -18.03 13.81
C ILE A 123 -1.54 -18.35 15.07
N ASN A 124 -2.86 -18.54 14.94
CA ASN A 124 -3.73 -18.82 16.09
C ASN A 124 -3.40 -20.16 16.75
N GLN A 125 -3.07 -21.20 15.97
CA GLN A 125 -2.66 -22.49 16.52
C GLN A 125 -1.34 -22.37 17.31
N LEU A 126 -0.32 -21.70 16.75
CA LEU A 126 0.93 -21.44 17.46
C LEU A 126 0.69 -20.71 18.78
N LEU A 127 -0.12 -19.65 18.77
CA LEU A 127 -0.44 -18.88 19.98
C LEU A 127 -1.23 -19.70 21.01
N SER A 128 -2.16 -20.55 20.56
CA SER A 128 -2.97 -21.41 21.44
C SER A 128 -2.14 -22.45 22.20
N GLN A 129 -0.96 -22.80 21.66
CA GLN A 129 0.01 -23.69 22.30
C GLN A 129 0.99 -22.93 23.20
N GLY A 130 0.77 -21.64 23.44
CA GLY A 130 1.63 -20.80 24.28
C GLY A 130 2.94 -20.38 23.61
N LEU A 131 3.10 -20.61 22.29
CA LEU A 131 4.26 -20.15 21.54
C LEU A 131 4.16 -18.65 21.25
N LYS A 132 5.31 -17.98 21.23
CA LYS A 132 5.44 -16.58 20.88
C LYS A 132 5.94 -16.44 19.45
N ILE A 133 5.45 -15.44 18.74
CA ILE A 133 5.85 -15.13 17.37
C ILE A 133 6.50 -13.75 17.40
N ASN A 134 7.82 -13.71 17.29
CA ASN A 134 8.60 -12.49 17.43
C ASN A 134 9.20 -12.08 16.09
N PHE A 135 9.12 -10.80 15.76
CA PHE A 135 9.75 -10.27 14.55
C PHE A 135 11.27 -10.52 14.59
N HIS A 136 11.81 -11.11 13.52
CA HIS A 136 13.25 -11.38 13.38
C HIS A 136 13.93 -10.36 12.46
N LYS A 137 13.47 -10.26 11.20
CA LYS A 137 13.99 -9.29 10.22
C LYS A 137 13.08 -9.17 9.00
N ILE A 138 13.33 -8.15 8.18
CA ILE A 138 12.76 -8.05 6.83
C ILE A 138 13.67 -8.83 5.87
N GLN A 139 13.10 -9.49 4.86
CA GLN A 139 13.86 -10.27 3.90
C GLN A 139 14.79 -9.41 3.02
N SER A 140 14.31 -8.24 2.57
CA SER A 140 15.10 -7.29 1.79
C SER A 140 15.82 -6.29 2.68
N ASP A 141 17.15 -6.24 2.55
CA ASP A 141 17.97 -5.22 3.20
C ASP A 141 17.62 -3.81 2.70
N ASN A 142 17.27 -3.65 1.42
CA ASN A 142 16.86 -2.36 0.87
C ASN A 142 15.58 -1.85 1.54
N LEU A 143 14.55 -2.69 1.64
CA LEU A 143 13.32 -2.30 2.33
C LEU A 143 13.59 -2.02 3.81
N HIS A 144 14.39 -2.84 4.46
CA HIS A 144 14.79 -2.61 5.86
C HIS A 144 15.42 -1.23 6.04
N ASN A 145 16.40 -0.88 5.20
CA ASN A 145 17.10 0.40 5.24
C ASN A 145 16.17 1.59 4.91
N ASN A 146 15.28 1.44 3.92
CA ASN A 146 14.30 2.47 3.59
C ASN A 146 13.38 2.76 4.78
N LEU A 147 12.94 1.72 5.52
CA LEU A 147 12.09 1.90 6.69
C LEU A 147 12.86 2.50 7.87
N LEU A 148 14.11 2.09 8.09
CA LEU A 148 14.99 2.67 9.11
C LEU A 148 15.25 4.16 8.86
N LEU A 149 15.38 4.58 7.59
CA LEU A 149 15.53 6.00 7.22
C LEU A 149 14.33 6.83 7.67
N ILE A 150 13.11 6.29 7.56
CA ILE A 150 11.89 6.97 7.99
C ILE A 150 11.84 7.05 9.53
N ASP A 151 12.02 5.91 10.20
CA ASP A 151 12.08 5.81 11.65
C ASP A 151 12.73 4.48 12.09
N ALA A 152 13.62 4.53 13.08
CA ALA A 152 14.40 3.38 13.53
C ALA A 152 13.55 2.19 14.03
N HIS A 153 12.34 2.44 14.56
CA HIS A 153 11.43 1.38 15.02
C HIS A 153 10.32 1.05 14.00
N LEU A 154 10.30 1.68 12.83
CA LEU A 154 9.28 1.41 11.82
C LEU A 154 9.24 -0.06 11.35
N PRO A 155 10.38 -0.76 11.15
CA PRO A 155 10.34 -2.19 10.84
C PRO A 155 9.56 -3.01 11.88
N ASN A 156 9.83 -2.77 13.17
CA ASN A 156 9.16 -3.46 14.27
C ASN A 156 7.67 -3.09 14.34
N ILE A 157 7.32 -1.82 14.17
CA ILE A 157 5.93 -1.36 14.16
C ILE A 157 5.14 -2.04 13.03
N LEU A 158 5.69 -2.08 11.81
CA LEU A 158 5.03 -2.73 10.69
C LEU A 158 4.94 -4.26 10.85
N ALA A 159 5.92 -4.87 11.51
CA ALA A 159 5.88 -6.29 11.84
C ALA A 159 4.76 -6.62 12.85
N GLU A 160 4.61 -5.83 13.91
CA GLU A 160 3.53 -5.98 14.88
C GLU A 160 2.16 -5.69 14.25
N MET A 161 2.08 -4.66 13.39
CA MET A 161 0.88 -4.35 12.62
C MET A 161 0.45 -5.53 11.73
N LEU A 162 1.41 -6.15 11.06
CA LEU A 162 1.17 -7.28 10.17
C LEU A 162 0.74 -8.53 10.95
N LEU A 163 1.36 -8.79 12.10
CA LEU A 163 0.96 -9.88 12.99
C LEU A 163 -0.47 -9.66 13.51
N GLY A 164 -0.77 -8.43 13.95
CA GLY A 164 -2.09 -8.01 14.41
C GLY A 164 -3.17 -8.19 13.34
N LYS A 165 -2.89 -7.90 12.07
CA LYS A 165 -3.82 -8.18 10.97
C LYS A 165 -4.30 -9.64 10.97
N TYR A 166 -3.38 -10.58 11.12
CA TYR A 166 -3.74 -11.99 11.05
C TYR A 166 -4.40 -12.49 12.33
N GLN A 167 -3.91 -12.05 13.49
CA GLN A 167 -4.47 -12.41 14.80
C GLN A 167 -5.90 -11.90 14.96
N PHE A 168 -6.14 -10.63 14.65
CA PHE A 168 -7.43 -9.96 14.88
C PHE A 168 -8.32 -9.92 13.63
N LYS A 169 -7.87 -10.50 12.51
CA LYS A 169 -8.57 -10.51 11.21
C LYS A 169 -8.95 -9.11 10.72
N GLN A 170 -8.16 -8.10 11.08
CA GLN A 170 -8.34 -6.71 10.65
C GLN A 170 -7.43 -6.36 9.48
N SER A 171 -7.87 -5.44 8.62
CA SER A 171 -7.07 -5.03 7.46
C SER A 171 -6.94 -3.52 7.30
N LYS A 172 -7.90 -2.72 7.77
CA LYS A 172 -7.81 -1.26 7.68
C LYS A 172 -6.68 -0.76 8.56
N ILE A 173 -5.88 0.18 8.06
CA ILE A 173 -4.73 0.70 8.81
C ILE A 173 -5.19 1.40 10.09
N VAL A 174 -6.28 2.18 10.05
CA VAL A 174 -6.85 2.81 11.25
C VAL A 174 -7.18 1.79 12.35
N ASP A 175 -7.81 0.66 12.01
CA ASP A 175 -8.14 -0.39 12.98
C ASP A 175 -6.89 -1.07 13.53
N LEU A 176 -5.88 -1.28 12.69
CA LEU A 176 -4.61 -1.87 13.09
C LEU A 176 -3.79 -0.93 13.99
N VAL A 177 -3.83 0.37 13.72
CA VAL A 177 -3.23 1.39 14.61
C VAL A 177 -3.93 1.40 15.97
N ASN A 178 -5.26 1.26 16.00
CA ASN A 178 -6.01 1.15 17.26
C ASN A 178 -5.61 -0.12 18.05
N ILE A 179 -5.43 -1.24 17.36
CA ILE A 179 -4.90 -2.47 17.97
C ILE A 179 -3.50 -2.25 18.54
N LEU A 180 -2.60 -1.58 17.81
CA LEU A 180 -1.25 -1.27 18.30
C LEU A 180 -1.27 -0.34 19.52
N ASN A 181 -2.12 0.69 19.51
CA ASN A 181 -2.30 1.58 20.66
C ASN A 181 -2.85 0.82 21.88
N THR A 182 -3.75 -0.14 21.66
CA THR A 182 -4.36 -0.93 22.75
C THR A 182 -3.38 -1.94 23.35
N ASN A 183 -2.72 -2.72 22.50
CA ASN A 183 -1.82 -3.80 22.93
C ASN A 183 -0.42 -3.30 23.30
N ASN A 184 -0.03 -2.16 22.74
CA ASN A 184 1.26 -1.52 22.90
C ASN A 184 2.47 -2.49 22.88
N PRO A 185 2.63 -3.32 21.84
CA PRO A 185 3.62 -4.40 21.83
C PRO A 185 5.07 -3.92 21.97
N LEU A 186 5.35 -2.67 21.62
CA LEU A 186 6.68 -2.05 21.73
C LEU A 186 6.86 -1.19 22.99
N ASN A 187 5.89 -1.20 23.91
CA ASN A 187 5.96 -0.50 25.21
C ASN A 187 6.23 1.01 25.12
N TYR A 188 5.64 1.70 24.13
CA TYR A 188 5.72 3.15 24.06
C TYR A 188 4.95 3.82 25.21
N PRO A 189 5.33 5.03 25.67
CA PRO A 189 4.56 5.79 26.65
C PRO A 189 3.34 6.48 26.00
N ILE A 190 2.38 5.66 25.56
CA ILE A 190 1.22 6.06 24.72
C ILE A 190 0.26 7.04 25.40
N THR A 191 0.34 7.24 26.72
CA THR A 191 -0.49 8.20 27.45
C THR A 191 -0.15 9.65 27.13
N ILE A 192 1.04 9.90 26.58
CA ILE A 192 1.55 11.25 26.29
C ILE A 192 1.49 11.56 24.79
N HIS A 193 1.84 10.59 23.94
CA HIS A 193 1.98 10.80 22.50
C HIS A 193 1.41 9.64 21.66
N PRO A 194 0.85 9.92 20.47
CA PRO A 194 0.28 8.91 19.58
C PRO A 194 1.38 8.26 18.70
N TYR A 195 2.33 7.54 19.32
CA TYR A 195 3.53 7.02 18.65
C TYR A 195 3.23 6.19 17.39
N TYR A 196 2.31 5.21 17.49
CA TYR A 196 2.00 4.32 16.37
C TYR A 196 1.32 5.09 15.23
N GLU A 197 0.30 5.89 15.54
CA GLU A 197 -0.43 6.66 14.54
C GLU A 197 0.48 7.64 13.80
N TYR A 198 1.30 8.40 14.53
CA TYR A 198 2.23 9.37 13.95
C TYR A 198 3.24 8.69 13.00
N LYS A 199 3.88 7.62 13.45
CA LYS A 199 4.90 6.90 12.65
C LYS A 199 4.29 6.23 11.42
N ILE A 200 3.07 5.71 11.55
CA ILE A 200 2.35 5.11 10.42
C ILE A 200 1.89 6.18 9.42
N LYS A 201 1.36 7.32 9.87
CA LYS A 201 1.01 8.46 8.99
C LYS A 201 2.24 8.94 8.21
N ARG A 202 3.40 9.03 8.87
CA ARG A 202 4.66 9.39 8.21
C ARG A 202 5.07 8.37 7.15
N PHE A 203 5.03 7.07 7.48
CA PHE A 203 5.29 6.01 6.52
C PHE A 203 4.34 6.05 5.31
N LEU A 204 3.04 6.19 5.53
CA LEU A 204 2.04 6.30 4.44
C LEU A 204 2.29 7.52 3.57
N THR A 205 2.73 8.64 4.16
CA THR A 205 3.13 9.87 3.44
C THR A 205 4.29 9.58 2.50
N ASP A 206 5.37 8.99 2.99
CA ASP A 206 6.56 8.70 2.18
C ASP A 206 6.22 7.76 1.02
N VAL A 207 5.41 6.72 1.27
CA VAL A 207 4.94 5.80 0.23
C VAL A 207 4.07 6.52 -0.80
N ALA A 208 3.15 7.37 -0.36
CA ALA A 208 2.27 8.11 -1.26
C ALA A 208 3.02 9.08 -2.17
N LEU A 209 4.17 9.60 -1.72
CA LEU A 209 4.93 10.64 -2.41
C LEU A 209 6.17 10.12 -3.17
N GLY A 210 6.46 8.82 -3.13
CA GLY A 210 7.49 8.21 -3.99
C GLY A 210 8.22 7.00 -3.42
N MET A 211 8.15 6.72 -2.12
CA MET A 211 8.87 5.60 -1.51
C MET A 211 8.31 4.26 -2.03
N THR A 212 9.20 3.38 -2.48
CA THR A 212 8.85 2.02 -2.91
C THR A 212 9.78 1.00 -2.24
N PRO A 213 9.39 -0.28 -2.16
CA PRO A 213 10.23 -1.29 -1.51
C PRO A 213 11.53 -1.61 -2.26
N GLU A 214 11.50 -1.53 -3.59
CA GLU A 214 12.55 -2.06 -4.46
C GLU A 214 13.62 -1.01 -4.82
N SER A 215 13.30 0.28 -4.77
CA SER A 215 14.26 1.36 -5.01
C SER A 215 14.83 1.89 -3.70
N ILE A 216 16.08 2.37 -3.71
CA ILE A 216 16.64 3.11 -2.57
C ILE A 216 15.78 4.36 -2.34
N TRP A 217 15.37 4.56 -1.09
CA TRP A 217 14.66 5.77 -0.68
C TRP A 217 15.65 6.78 -0.13
N THR A 218 15.65 7.99 -0.67
CA THR A 218 16.55 9.09 -0.26
C THR A 218 15.83 10.19 0.51
N GLY A 219 14.51 10.05 0.73
CA GLY A 219 13.66 11.09 1.31
C GLY A 219 13.26 12.20 0.35
N HIS A 220 13.66 12.14 -0.93
CA HIS A 220 13.23 13.09 -1.95
C HIS A 220 11.89 12.66 -2.55
N TYR A 221 10.88 13.52 -2.44
CA TYR A 221 9.56 13.27 -3.01
C TYR A 221 9.58 13.46 -4.52
N ASP A 222 9.04 12.48 -5.23
CA ASP A 222 8.79 12.58 -6.67
C ASP A 222 7.49 13.37 -6.94
N ALA A 223 6.50 13.27 -6.04
CA ALA A 223 5.25 14.00 -6.09
C ALA A 223 5.26 15.20 -5.12
N THR A 224 5.83 16.32 -5.56
CA THR A 224 5.95 17.56 -4.77
C THR A 224 4.64 18.36 -4.64
N GLY A 225 3.58 18.00 -5.38
CA GLY A 225 2.26 18.61 -5.29
C GLY A 225 1.31 17.88 -4.34
N GLY A 226 1.49 16.57 -4.17
CA GLY A 226 0.59 15.71 -3.39
C GLY A 226 -0.12 14.68 -4.25
N ILE A 227 -1.36 14.32 -3.90
CA ILE A 227 -2.13 13.29 -4.61
C ILE A 227 -3.45 13.84 -5.15
N ILE A 228 -3.82 13.36 -6.34
CA ILE A 228 -5.13 13.55 -6.95
C ILE A 228 -5.87 12.22 -6.86
N VAL A 229 -7.04 12.24 -6.25
CA VAL A 229 -7.93 11.11 -6.06
C VAL A 229 -9.10 11.24 -7.02
N VAL A 230 -9.30 10.24 -7.88
CA VAL A 230 -10.46 10.17 -8.79
C VAL A 230 -11.43 9.13 -8.26
N LYS A 231 -12.62 9.57 -7.83
CA LYS A 231 -13.68 8.70 -7.29
C LYS A 231 -14.42 7.94 -8.39
N ASN A 232 -15.25 6.98 -7.99
CA ASN A 232 -16.01 6.11 -8.90
C ASN A 232 -17.08 6.86 -9.71
N ASP A 233 -17.55 7.98 -9.20
CA ASP A 233 -18.50 8.89 -9.84
C ASP A 233 -17.81 9.97 -10.71
N GLY A 234 -16.48 9.95 -10.77
CA GLY A 234 -15.69 10.91 -11.53
C GLY A 234 -15.32 12.18 -10.76
N GLU A 235 -15.75 12.31 -9.50
CA GLU A 235 -15.33 13.44 -8.66
C GLU A 235 -13.81 13.38 -8.41
N VAL A 236 -13.16 14.52 -8.55
CA VAL A 236 -11.71 14.67 -8.38
C VAL A 236 -11.43 15.44 -7.09
N LEU A 237 -10.73 14.79 -6.16
CA LEU A 237 -10.22 15.43 -4.94
C LEU A 237 -8.72 15.62 -5.06
N CYS A 238 -8.22 16.81 -4.73
CA CYS A 238 -6.79 17.10 -4.68
C CYS A 238 -6.36 17.29 -3.23
N TYR A 239 -5.49 16.40 -2.75
CA TYR A 239 -4.84 16.53 -1.45
C TYR A 239 -3.44 17.08 -1.66
N HIS A 240 -3.31 18.39 -1.44
CA HIS A 240 -2.03 19.05 -1.54
C HIS A 240 -1.17 18.73 -0.31
N ILE A 241 0.13 18.47 -0.49
CA ILE A 241 1.06 18.31 0.65
C ILE A 241 1.11 19.54 1.59
N PHE A 242 0.71 20.73 1.14
CA PHE A 242 0.61 21.90 2.02
C PHE A 242 -0.46 21.70 3.11
N ASN A 243 -1.52 20.93 2.83
CA ASN A 243 -2.48 20.50 3.84
C ASN A 243 -2.12 19.11 4.37
N ARG A 244 -0.93 19.02 4.99
CA ARG A 244 -0.34 17.76 5.46
C ARG A 244 -1.27 16.97 6.38
N ASN A 245 -2.02 17.65 7.25
CA ASN A 245 -2.89 16.98 8.22
C ASN A 245 -4.03 16.25 7.51
N GLU A 246 -4.79 16.93 6.65
CA GLU A 246 -5.88 16.30 5.89
C GLU A 246 -5.37 15.18 4.98
N PHE A 247 -4.22 15.39 4.35
CA PHE A 247 -3.57 14.36 3.53
C PHE A 247 -3.24 13.10 4.34
N GLN A 248 -2.65 13.26 5.53
CA GLN A 248 -2.31 12.14 6.40
C GLN A 248 -3.54 11.44 6.98
N GLU A 249 -4.58 12.18 7.35
CA GLU A 249 -5.85 11.59 7.77
C GLU A 249 -6.52 10.81 6.65
N TYR A 250 -6.51 11.35 5.43
CA TYR A 250 -7.04 10.65 4.27
C TYR A 250 -6.33 9.31 4.10
N LEU A 251 -4.99 9.29 4.08
CA LEU A 251 -4.22 8.05 3.94
C LEU A 251 -4.51 7.06 5.06
N LEU A 252 -4.56 7.51 6.32
CA LEU A 252 -4.82 6.62 7.46
C LEU A 252 -6.18 5.91 7.34
N ASN A 253 -7.23 6.69 7.04
CA ASN A 253 -8.61 6.21 7.04
C ASN A 253 -8.98 5.39 5.79
N HIS A 254 -8.25 5.60 4.70
CA HIS A 254 -8.54 5.00 3.40
C HIS A 254 -7.52 3.94 2.98
N THR A 255 -6.55 3.56 3.82
CA THR A 255 -5.60 2.48 3.48
C THR A 255 -5.95 1.17 4.20
N LYS A 256 -5.77 0.04 3.52
CA LYS A 256 -5.82 -1.31 4.12
C LYS A 256 -4.68 -2.21 3.65
N LEU A 257 -4.33 -3.20 4.47
CA LEU A 257 -3.43 -4.29 4.14
C LEU A 257 -4.17 -5.40 3.38
N GLU A 258 -3.79 -5.70 2.15
CA GLU A 258 -4.28 -6.89 1.42
C GLU A 258 -3.33 -8.08 1.56
N GLN A 259 -3.89 -9.29 1.51
CA GLN A 259 -3.13 -10.53 1.60
C GLN A 259 -2.75 -11.06 0.20
N ALA A 260 -1.55 -11.62 0.12
CA ALA A 260 -1.08 -12.37 -1.04
C ALA A 260 -1.79 -13.69 -1.24
N ALA A 261 -1.97 -14.08 -2.51
CA ALA A 261 -1.73 -15.47 -2.88
C ALA A 261 -0.34 -15.88 -2.37
N THR A 262 -0.32 -16.87 -1.50
CA THR A 262 0.90 -17.51 -1.01
C THR A 262 1.43 -18.42 -2.11
N SER A 263 2.72 -18.40 -2.41
CA SER A 263 3.38 -19.36 -3.30
C SER A 263 3.58 -20.74 -2.66
N GLU A 264 2.95 -21.01 -1.52
CA GLU A 264 3.03 -22.28 -0.81
C GLU A 264 2.45 -23.43 -1.64
N ASP A 265 3.18 -24.53 -1.69
CA ASP A 265 2.80 -25.76 -2.35
C ASP A 265 1.70 -26.47 -1.57
N LYS A 266 0.64 -26.88 -2.28
CA LYS A 266 -0.47 -27.62 -1.67
C LYS A 266 -0.09 -29.06 -1.39
N ASP A 267 0.78 -29.62 -2.23
CA ASP A 267 1.22 -31.01 -2.14
C ASP A 267 2.39 -31.16 -1.16
N ASN A 268 3.12 -30.07 -0.89
CA ASN A 268 4.18 -29.97 0.12
C ASN A 268 3.98 -28.74 1.04
N PRO A 269 3.02 -28.78 1.99
CA PRO A 269 2.71 -27.64 2.86
C PRO A 269 3.93 -27.16 3.66
N GLY A 270 4.10 -25.83 3.77
CA GLY A 270 5.28 -25.22 4.37
C GLY A 270 6.42 -24.90 3.39
N PHE A 271 6.36 -25.40 2.15
CA PHE A 271 7.36 -25.15 1.12
C PHE A 271 6.81 -24.29 -0.02
N ALA A 272 7.67 -23.58 -0.73
CA ALA A 272 7.29 -22.85 -1.94
C ALA A 272 7.13 -23.82 -3.13
N LYS A 273 6.20 -23.51 -4.05
CA LYS A 273 5.94 -24.28 -5.30
C LYS A 273 7.13 -24.39 -6.25
N ALA A 274 8.17 -23.58 -6.07
CA ALA A 274 9.43 -23.67 -6.80
C ALA A 274 10.56 -23.79 -5.77
N LYS A 275 11.63 -24.53 -6.09
CA LYS A 275 12.83 -24.78 -5.27
C LYS A 275 13.51 -23.47 -4.81
N VAL A 276 12.90 -22.79 -3.86
CA VAL A 276 13.41 -21.66 -3.12
C VAL A 276 13.40 -22.14 -1.68
N ASN A 277 14.57 -22.07 -1.05
CA ASN A 277 14.93 -22.69 0.22
C ASN A 277 13.79 -22.73 1.27
N PRO A 278 13.77 -23.76 2.12
CA PRO A 278 12.76 -23.90 3.18
C PRO A 278 12.88 -22.71 4.13
N ILE A 279 11.94 -21.78 4.03
CA ILE A 279 11.76 -20.73 5.02
C ILE A 279 10.39 -20.98 5.64
N VAL A 280 10.39 -21.22 6.94
CA VAL A 280 9.20 -21.07 7.78
C VAL A 280 8.81 -19.58 7.72
N MET A 281 7.98 -19.23 6.73
CA MET A 281 7.52 -17.87 6.50
C MET A 281 6.15 -17.69 7.14
N VAL A 282 6.10 -16.90 8.20
CA VAL A 282 4.85 -16.38 8.77
C VAL A 282 4.88 -14.87 8.56
N GLY A 283 4.10 -14.33 7.62
CA GLY A 283 3.89 -12.88 7.49
C GLY A 283 4.07 -12.32 6.09
N PHE A 284 2.95 -12.05 5.39
CA PHE A 284 2.95 -11.36 4.11
C PHE A 284 2.29 -9.99 4.21
N MET A 285 3.06 -8.91 4.02
CA MET A 285 2.47 -7.62 3.64
C MET A 285 2.48 -7.56 2.09
N LYS A 286 1.41 -8.03 1.42
CA LYS A 286 1.40 -8.09 -0.06
C LYS A 286 0.99 -6.78 -0.73
N LYS A 287 0.33 -5.88 0.00
CA LYS A 287 -0.24 -4.69 -0.61
C LYS A 287 -0.77 -3.76 0.47
N MET A 288 -0.43 -2.47 0.39
CA MET A 288 -1.31 -1.43 0.93
C MET A 288 -2.16 -0.90 -0.20
N VAL A 289 -3.46 -0.87 0.02
CA VAL A 289 -4.44 -0.47 -0.99
C VAL A 289 -5.29 0.64 -0.43
N ASN A 290 -5.40 1.72 -1.20
CA ASN A 290 -6.33 2.78 -0.87
C ASN A 290 -7.74 2.32 -1.27
N TYR A 291 -8.77 2.64 -0.48
CA TYR A 291 -10.18 2.40 -0.77
C TYR A 291 -11.00 3.65 -0.43
N LEU A 292 -12.11 3.88 -1.12
CA LEU A 292 -13.12 4.84 -0.67
C LEU A 292 -14.09 4.09 0.26
N SER A 293 -14.35 4.63 1.46
CA SER A 293 -15.52 4.19 2.22
C SER A 293 -16.76 4.85 1.61
N SER A 294 -17.74 4.02 1.24
CA SER A 294 -19.12 4.46 0.99
C SER A 294 -19.72 5.11 2.22
#